data_AF-A0A956JSJ9-F1
#
_entry.id   AF-A0A956JSJ9-F1
#
_cell.length_a   1.000
_cell.length_b   1.000
_cell.length_c   1.000
_cell.angle_alpha   90.00
_cell.angle_beta   90.00
_cell.angle_gamma   90.00
#
_symmetry.space_group_name_H-M   'P 1'
#
loop_
_entity.id
_entity.type
_entity.pdbx_description
1 polymer ?
#
loop_
_entity_poly.entity_id
_entity_poly.type
_entity_poly.pdbx_seq_one_letter_code
_entity_poly.pdbx_strand_id
1 'polypeptide(L)'
;MTITHRTLTLVVPLILSACGGRAFEPLLGADDNAVTITRPAQPALALCATSDVTLGSNSEIFTFDQPSGTRSERAHVAANGVLALSRNAHVEGSVVSGGDLVLENGAQVEGDGTYGGALTLPRRATIFGALTSAAPAPAPCGCAPDIDQMFAQAAASNDNAELAASSPLAPYLVGGKLVIPRSTLVEIARSAVLYVSELTVQRGAVFALNGSNTRLDIFVEGRVTIERGAEVEAHPGVHQIWIYNRASWPIRLASSSTTCARIHAPRAAVTFDAGARVLGAVQAASITLGSKARVRFDGAEVASPAPSCVAAP
;
A
#
# COMPACT_ATOMS: atom_id res chain seq x y z
N MET A 1 45.44 23.79 -37.45
CA MET A 1 45.31 23.44 -36.02
C MET A 1 43.84 23.51 -35.69
N THR A 2 43.14 22.37 -35.74
CA THR A 2 41.67 22.31 -35.72
C THR A 2 41.24 21.72 -34.39
N ILE A 3 40.66 22.55 -33.53
CA ILE A 3 40.16 22.13 -32.21
C ILE A 3 38.73 21.64 -32.40
N THR A 4 38.51 20.35 -32.20
CA THR A 4 37.18 19.73 -32.25
C THR A 4 36.59 19.72 -30.84
N HIS A 5 35.59 20.58 -30.59
CA HIS A 5 34.80 20.53 -29.36
C HIS A 5 33.88 19.31 -29.40
N ARG A 6 34.13 18.33 -28.52
CA ARG A 6 33.17 17.27 -28.21
C ARG A 6 32.22 17.77 -27.13
N THR A 7 30.98 17.98 -27.50
CA THR A 7 29.87 18.23 -26.57
C THR A 7 29.55 16.91 -25.85
N LEU A 8 29.80 16.87 -24.54
CA LEU A 8 29.44 15.73 -23.69
C LEU A 8 27.99 15.95 -23.23
N THR A 9 27.03 15.28 -23.85
CA THR A 9 25.63 15.32 -23.41
C THR A 9 25.48 14.38 -22.21
N LEU A 10 25.47 14.94 -21.01
CA LEU A 10 25.14 14.22 -19.78
C LEU A 10 23.62 13.95 -19.77
N VAL A 11 23.21 12.76 -20.22
CA VAL A 11 21.83 12.29 -20.04
C VAL A 11 21.70 11.83 -18.59
N VAL A 12 21.25 12.72 -17.71
CA VAL A 12 20.74 12.33 -16.40
C VAL A 12 19.29 11.87 -16.63
N PRO A 13 18.96 10.58 -16.49
CA PRO A 13 17.55 10.18 -16.52
C PRO A 13 16.87 10.84 -15.33
N LEU A 14 16.03 11.83 -15.62
CA LEU A 14 15.03 12.31 -14.67
C LEU A 14 13.99 11.19 -14.59
N ILE A 15 14.18 10.26 -13.64
CA ILE A 15 13.15 9.27 -13.33
C ILE A 15 12.02 10.04 -12.63
N LEU A 16 11.05 10.48 -13.42
CA LEU A 16 9.74 10.87 -12.91
C LEU A 16 9.16 9.60 -12.27
N SER A 17 8.90 9.58 -10.95
CA SER A 17 8.41 8.38 -10.26
C SER A 17 7.19 7.83 -11.00
N ALA A 18 7.29 6.60 -11.50
CA ALA A 18 6.47 6.10 -12.60
C ALA A 18 5.08 5.61 -12.18
N CYS A 19 4.67 5.84 -10.93
CA CYS A 19 3.41 5.33 -10.38
C CYS A 19 2.14 6.06 -10.86
N GLY A 20 2.08 6.44 -12.14
CA GLY A 20 0.93 7.06 -12.78
C GLY A 20 0.70 6.50 -14.17
N GLY A 21 -0.25 5.56 -14.31
CA GLY A 21 -0.56 4.99 -15.61
C GLY A 21 -1.86 4.22 -15.70
N ARG A 22 -2.87 4.90 -16.28
CA ARG A 22 -4.10 4.49 -17.00
C ARG A 22 -5.00 3.35 -16.45
N ALA A 23 -6.29 3.50 -16.75
CA ALA A 23 -7.47 2.83 -16.23
C ALA A 23 -7.45 1.29 -16.20
N PHE A 24 -8.10 0.76 -15.17
CA PHE A 24 -8.41 -0.66 -14.95
C PHE A 24 -9.57 -1.13 -15.85
N GLU A 25 -9.38 -2.21 -16.60
CA GLU A 25 -10.48 -3.05 -17.12
C GLU A 25 -10.48 -4.39 -16.35
N PRO A 26 -11.64 -4.95 -15.96
CA PRO A 26 -11.71 -6.27 -15.35
C PRO A 26 -11.40 -7.35 -16.40
N LEU A 27 -10.20 -7.91 -16.38
CA LEU A 27 -9.83 -9.01 -17.29
C LEU A 27 -10.17 -10.38 -16.70
N LEU A 28 -11.23 -10.97 -17.23
CA LEU A 28 -11.45 -12.42 -17.27
C LEU A 28 -10.55 -13.02 -18.36
N GLY A 29 -9.25 -13.15 -18.07
CA GLY A 29 -8.28 -13.81 -18.93
C GLY A 29 -7.63 -14.96 -18.16
N ALA A 30 -7.96 -16.19 -18.51
CA ALA A 30 -7.34 -17.37 -17.95
C ALA A 30 -5.92 -17.52 -18.52
N ASP A 31 -4.90 -17.32 -17.69
CA ASP A 31 -3.60 -17.94 -17.91
C ASP A 31 -3.74 -19.41 -17.51
N ASP A 32 -3.52 -20.33 -18.46
CA ASP A 32 -3.75 -21.79 -18.32
C ASP A 32 -2.80 -22.51 -17.32
N ASN A 33 -2.09 -21.77 -16.47
CA ASN A 33 -1.30 -22.28 -15.34
C ASN A 33 -1.57 -21.52 -14.02
N ALA A 34 -2.63 -20.70 -13.96
CA ALA A 34 -2.93 -19.89 -12.80
C ALA A 34 -3.35 -20.77 -11.60
N VAL A 35 -2.50 -20.84 -10.58
CA VAL A 35 -2.94 -21.31 -9.26
C VAL A 35 -3.99 -20.33 -8.74
N THR A 36 -5.21 -20.83 -8.54
CA THR A 36 -6.33 -20.05 -8.00
C THR A 36 -6.12 -19.82 -6.51
N ILE A 37 -5.31 -18.81 -6.17
CA ILE A 37 -5.28 -18.25 -4.83
C ILE A 37 -6.63 -17.54 -4.61
N THR A 38 -7.38 -17.91 -3.57
CA THR A 38 -8.61 -17.21 -3.21
C THR A 38 -8.21 -15.85 -2.63
N ARG A 39 -8.59 -14.76 -3.32
CA ARG A 39 -8.12 -13.41 -3.02
C ARG A 39 -9.19 -12.59 -2.28
N PRO A 40 -8.79 -11.63 -1.43
CA PRO A 40 -9.71 -10.74 -0.76
C PRO A 40 -10.57 -9.90 -1.70
N ALA A 41 -11.77 -9.61 -1.22
CA ALA A 41 -12.52 -8.40 -1.55
C ALA A 41 -11.63 -7.20 -1.38
N GLN A 42 -11.65 -6.28 -2.33
CA GLN A 42 -11.04 -5.01 -2.09
C GLN A 42 -11.89 -4.24 -1.06
N PRO A 43 -11.37 -3.88 0.12
CA PRO A 43 -12.02 -2.83 0.87
C PRO A 43 -11.93 -1.55 0.04
N ALA A 44 -13.02 -0.80 -0.04
CA ALA A 44 -13.06 0.55 -0.62
C ALA A 44 -12.28 1.59 0.23
N LEU A 45 -11.23 1.14 0.94
CA LEU A 45 -10.55 1.87 1.99
C LEU A 45 -9.09 2.04 1.61
N ALA A 46 -8.62 3.29 1.65
CA ALA A 46 -7.20 3.60 1.49
C ALA A 46 -6.38 2.99 2.63
N LEU A 47 -6.91 3.09 3.86
CA LEU A 47 -6.32 2.52 5.07
C LEU A 47 -7.39 1.78 5.88
N CYS A 48 -7.06 0.58 6.37
CA CYS A 48 -7.91 -0.21 7.25
C CYS A 48 -7.06 -0.84 8.37
N ALA A 49 -7.30 -0.50 9.63
CA ALA A 49 -6.65 -1.13 10.77
C ALA A 49 -7.63 -1.92 11.64
N THR A 50 -7.24 -3.12 12.06
CA THR A 50 -8.01 -3.92 13.04
C THR A 50 -7.85 -3.43 14.48
N SER A 51 -6.89 -2.53 14.73
CA SER A 51 -6.74 -1.72 15.93
C SER A 51 -6.75 -0.25 15.50
N ASP A 52 -5.64 0.46 15.66
CA ASP A 52 -5.62 1.93 15.58
C ASP A 52 -5.02 2.46 14.26
N VAL A 53 -5.50 3.63 13.85
CA VAL A 53 -4.90 4.45 12.79
C VAL A 53 -4.48 5.79 13.37
N THR A 54 -3.20 6.16 13.20
CA THR A 54 -2.67 7.47 13.58
C THR A 54 -2.08 8.19 12.37
N LEU A 55 -2.55 9.40 12.11
CA LEU A 55 -2.05 10.31 11.10
C LEU A 55 -1.25 11.42 11.76
N GLY A 56 0.06 11.47 11.47
CA GLY A 56 0.99 12.47 11.98
C GLY A 56 0.83 13.84 11.34
N SER A 57 1.64 14.80 11.78
CA SER A 57 1.48 16.19 11.36
C SER A 57 1.63 16.38 9.84
N ASN A 58 0.66 17.07 9.22
CA ASN A 58 0.61 17.32 7.78
C ASN A 58 0.68 16.04 6.91
N SER A 59 0.30 14.87 7.46
CA SER A 59 0.10 13.69 6.62
C SER A 59 -1.15 13.85 5.77
N GLU A 60 -1.13 13.32 4.56
CA GLU A 60 -2.23 13.47 3.61
C GLU A 60 -2.68 12.10 3.10
N ILE A 61 -4.00 11.90 3.10
CA ILE A 61 -4.63 10.78 2.41
C ILE A 61 -5.57 11.38 1.38
N PHE A 62 -5.37 11.00 0.14
CA PHE A 62 -6.19 11.50 -0.95
C PHE A 62 -6.47 10.41 -1.96
N THR A 63 -7.59 10.52 -2.66
CA THR A 63 -7.77 9.72 -3.86
C THR A 63 -7.25 10.43 -5.08
N PHE A 64 -7.01 9.64 -6.10
CA PHE A 64 -6.95 10.14 -7.44
C PHE A 64 -7.53 9.09 -8.36
N ASP A 65 -8.63 9.41 -9.02
CA ASP A 65 -9.15 8.59 -10.10
C ASP A 65 -8.29 8.88 -11.35
N GLN A 66 -7.33 7.99 -11.62
CA GLN A 66 -6.45 8.11 -12.79
C GLN A 66 -7.22 8.16 -14.13
N PRO A 67 -8.23 7.30 -14.38
CA PRO A 67 -9.04 7.37 -15.59
C PRO A 67 -9.68 8.74 -15.86
N SER A 68 -10.26 9.38 -14.84
CA SER A 68 -10.97 10.65 -15.03
C SER A 68 -10.10 11.88 -14.76
N GLY A 69 -8.93 11.70 -14.14
CA GLY A 69 -8.08 12.79 -13.67
C GLY A 69 -8.74 13.62 -12.56
N THR A 70 -9.83 13.13 -11.99
CA THR A 70 -10.59 13.82 -10.95
C THR A 70 -10.22 13.34 -9.56
N ARG A 71 -10.31 14.25 -8.61
CA ARG A 71 -10.29 13.93 -7.18
C ARG A 71 -11.64 13.32 -6.81
N SER A 72 -11.62 12.26 -6.01
CA SER A 72 -12.82 11.55 -5.56
C SER A 72 -12.85 11.49 -4.03
N GLU A 73 -14.02 11.59 -3.41
CA GLU A 73 -14.17 11.54 -1.93
C GLU A 73 -14.09 10.10 -1.37
N ARG A 74 -13.42 9.18 -2.09
CA ARG A 74 -13.41 7.74 -1.81
C ARG A 74 -12.20 7.27 -1.00
N ALA A 75 -11.36 8.17 -0.46
CA ALA A 75 -10.19 7.78 0.31
C ALA A 75 -10.65 7.54 1.75
N HIS A 76 -11.28 6.40 1.95
CA HIS A 76 -11.84 6.07 3.25
C HIS A 76 -10.75 5.52 4.17
N VAL A 77 -10.73 6.02 5.41
CA VAL A 77 -9.82 5.58 6.46
C VAL A 77 -10.65 4.92 7.54
N ALA A 78 -10.27 3.71 7.92
CA ALA A 78 -11.01 2.93 8.88
C ALA A 78 -10.10 2.35 9.96
N ALA A 79 -10.58 2.40 11.20
CA ALA A 79 -9.97 1.76 12.36
C ALA A 79 -11.07 1.05 13.16
N ASN A 80 -10.87 -0.19 13.58
CA ASN A 80 -11.77 -0.80 14.58
C ASN A 80 -11.51 -0.21 15.98
N GLY A 81 -10.30 0.30 16.23
CA GLY A 81 -9.93 1.02 17.44
C GLY A 81 -9.98 2.53 17.24
N VAL A 82 -8.97 3.23 17.78
CA VAL A 82 -8.88 4.69 17.75
C VAL A 82 -8.43 5.16 16.36
N LEU A 83 -9.07 6.22 15.88
CA LEU A 83 -8.64 6.95 14.69
C LEU A 83 -8.21 8.37 15.09
N ALA A 84 -6.91 8.64 14.99
CA ALA A 84 -6.30 9.90 15.44
C ALA A 84 -5.63 10.66 14.30
N LEU A 85 -6.03 11.92 14.07
CA LEU A 85 -5.40 12.84 13.12
C LEU A 85 -4.74 13.98 13.89
N SER A 86 -3.43 14.13 13.72
CA SER A 86 -2.63 15.18 14.34
C SER A 86 -2.50 16.41 13.44
N ARG A 87 -2.10 17.55 14.03
CA ARG A 87 -1.77 18.85 13.40
C ARG A 87 -1.79 18.88 11.86
N ASN A 88 -2.83 19.50 11.29
CA ASN A 88 -3.02 19.69 9.85
C ASN A 88 -2.97 18.38 9.02
N ALA A 89 -3.15 17.20 9.62
CA ALA A 89 -3.40 15.99 8.86
C ALA A 89 -4.70 16.14 8.07
N HIS A 90 -4.73 15.59 6.87
CA HIS A 90 -5.82 15.81 5.93
C HIS A 90 -6.25 14.49 5.29
N VAL A 91 -7.55 14.25 5.24
CA VAL A 91 -8.19 13.10 4.59
C VAL A 91 -9.24 13.61 3.60
N GLU A 92 -9.01 13.36 2.32
CA GLU A 92 -9.94 13.65 1.22
C GLU A 92 -10.88 12.45 1.02
N GLY A 93 -11.76 12.25 1.99
CA GLY A 93 -12.73 11.16 2.06
C GLY A 93 -13.31 11.02 3.46
N SER A 94 -14.08 9.97 3.69
CA SER A 94 -14.71 9.71 5.01
C SER A 94 -13.81 8.92 5.96
N VAL A 95 -14.02 9.09 7.26
CA VAL A 95 -13.33 8.35 8.33
C VAL A 95 -14.31 7.52 9.16
N VAL A 96 -13.91 6.31 9.55
CA VAL A 96 -14.69 5.42 10.42
C VAL A 96 -13.81 4.92 11.56
N SER A 97 -14.25 5.12 12.79
CA SER A 97 -13.59 4.61 14.00
C SER A 97 -14.55 3.74 14.81
N GLY A 98 -14.12 2.52 15.16
CA GLY A 98 -14.82 1.69 16.13
C GLY A 98 -14.64 2.18 17.57
N GLY A 99 -13.54 2.87 17.87
CA GLY A 99 -13.27 3.53 19.14
C GLY A 99 -13.43 5.04 19.06
N ASP A 100 -12.47 5.74 19.67
CA ASP A 100 -12.46 7.20 19.70
C ASP A 100 -12.02 7.80 18.36
N LEU A 101 -12.71 8.88 17.97
CA LEU A 101 -12.34 9.70 16.82
C LEU A 101 -11.72 11.00 17.31
N VAL A 102 -10.42 11.19 17.04
CA VAL A 102 -9.63 12.30 17.55
C VAL A 102 -9.04 13.08 16.38
N LEU A 103 -9.43 14.35 16.19
CA LEU A 103 -8.80 15.24 15.20
C LEU A 103 -8.29 16.49 15.91
N GLU A 104 -7.01 16.78 15.78
CA GLU A 104 -6.38 17.87 16.52
C GLU A 104 -5.72 18.93 15.64
N ASN A 105 -5.66 20.16 16.16
CA ASN A 105 -4.75 21.21 15.71
C ASN A 105 -4.85 21.48 14.19
N GLY A 106 -6.07 21.73 13.70
CA GLY A 106 -6.32 22.01 12.28
C GLY A 106 -6.38 20.79 11.38
N ALA A 107 -6.46 19.57 11.93
CA ALA A 107 -6.74 18.37 11.15
C ALA A 107 -8.11 18.45 10.44
N GLN A 108 -8.18 17.90 9.23
CA GLN A 108 -9.33 18.04 8.34
C GLN A 108 -9.74 16.71 7.70
N VAL A 109 -11.05 16.49 7.61
CA VAL A 109 -11.68 15.38 6.90
C VAL A 109 -12.75 15.97 5.98
N GLU A 110 -12.62 15.76 4.67
CA GLU A 110 -13.58 16.31 3.69
C GLU A 110 -14.90 15.55 3.64
N GLY A 111 -14.89 14.24 3.89
CA GLY A 111 -16.09 13.42 3.93
C GLY A 111 -16.75 13.33 5.30
N ASP A 112 -17.50 12.25 5.49
CA ASP A 112 -18.22 11.95 6.73
C ASP A 112 -17.30 11.39 7.82
N GLY A 113 -17.70 11.54 9.08
CA GLY A 113 -17.05 10.92 10.23
C GLY A 113 -18.02 10.02 11.00
N THR A 114 -17.68 8.75 11.14
CA THR A 114 -18.41 7.80 12.00
C THR A 114 -17.53 7.33 13.15
N TYR A 115 -18.07 7.28 14.37
CA TYR A 115 -17.30 6.88 15.56
C TYR A 115 -18.14 6.03 16.54
N GLY A 116 -17.49 5.09 17.24
CA GLY A 116 -18.14 4.23 18.25
C GLY A 116 -17.87 4.64 19.70
N GLY A 117 -16.80 5.41 19.95
CA GLY A 117 -16.38 5.90 21.26
C GLY A 117 -16.62 7.39 21.46
N ALA A 118 -15.62 8.10 21.98
CA ALA A 118 -15.65 9.55 22.17
C ALA A 118 -15.20 10.31 20.92
N LEU A 119 -15.75 11.51 20.71
CA LEU A 119 -15.34 12.44 19.67
C LEU A 119 -14.53 13.60 20.28
N THR A 120 -13.32 13.83 19.78
CA THR A 120 -12.44 14.91 20.20
C THR A 120 -12.01 15.77 19.01
N LEU A 121 -12.52 17.01 18.92
CA LEU A 121 -12.23 17.96 17.81
C LEU A 121 -11.65 19.30 18.29
N PRO A 122 -10.51 19.36 18.98
CA PRO A 122 -9.93 20.60 19.47
C PRO A 122 -9.30 21.46 18.37
N ARG A 123 -9.20 22.76 18.65
CA ARG A 123 -8.29 23.71 17.95
C ARG A 123 -8.46 23.70 16.42
N ARG A 124 -9.64 24.07 15.96
CA ARG A 124 -9.98 24.24 14.52
C ARG A 124 -9.88 22.96 13.68
N ALA A 125 -9.94 21.78 14.31
CA ALA A 125 -10.18 20.55 13.56
C ALA A 125 -11.57 20.60 12.90
N THR A 126 -11.72 19.99 11.72
CA THR A 126 -12.97 20.07 10.95
C THR A 126 -13.26 18.75 10.24
N ILE A 127 -14.52 18.32 10.32
CA ILE A 127 -15.11 17.31 9.44
C ILE A 127 -16.18 18.06 8.64
N PHE A 128 -16.08 18.04 7.31
CA PHE A 128 -16.99 18.80 6.45
C PHE A 128 -18.30 18.05 6.18
N GLY A 129 -18.26 16.72 6.16
CA GLY A 129 -19.44 15.86 6.04
C GLY A 129 -20.22 15.67 7.35
N ALA A 130 -21.11 14.67 7.34
CA ALA A 130 -21.92 14.30 8.48
C ALA A 130 -21.08 13.64 9.58
N LEU A 131 -21.43 13.92 10.83
CA LEU A 131 -20.84 13.30 12.02
C LEU A 131 -21.87 12.36 12.65
N THR A 132 -21.55 11.07 12.71
CA THR A 132 -22.46 10.03 13.22
C THR A 132 -21.80 9.22 14.33
N SER A 133 -22.43 9.17 15.51
CA SER A 133 -22.10 8.18 16.53
C SER A 133 -22.83 6.87 16.22
N ALA A 134 -22.13 5.75 16.20
CA ALA A 134 -22.69 4.44 15.90
C ALA A 134 -22.66 3.50 17.12
N ALA A 135 -23.81 2.87 17.41
CA ALA A 135 -23.96 1.82 18.41
C ALA A 135 -24.76 0.66 17.79
N PRO A 136 -24.21 -0.56 17.70
CA PRO A 136 -22.90 -0.99 18.21
C PRO A 136 -21.73 -0.32 17.49
N ALA A 137 -20.56 -0.32 18.14
CA ALA A 137 -19.32 0.22 17.58
C ALA A 137 -19.01 -0.43 16.21
N PRO A 138 -18.68 0.37 15.18
CA PRO A 138 -18.41 -0.16 13.86
C PRO A 138 -17.10 -0.95 13.83
N ALA A 139 -17.09 -2.08 13.13
CA ALA A 139 -15.91 -2.92 12.91
C ALA A 139 -15.58 -3.02 11.40
N PRO A 140 -15.22 -1.90 10.75
CA PRO A 140 -15.06 -1.82 9.28
C PRO A 140 -13.96 -2.73 8.74
N CYS A 141 -12.98 -3.13 9.57
CA CYS A 141 -11.82 -3.93 9.17
C CYS A 141 -11.95 -5.42 9.54
N GLY A 142 -13.14 -5.91 9.92
CA GLY A 142 -13.36 -7.30 10.33
C GLY A 142 -13.41 -8.32 9.19
N CYS A 143 -13.53 -7.86 7.94
CA CYS A 143 -13.55 -8.69 6.75
C CYS A 143 -12.14 -8.83 6.16
N ALA A 144 -11.44 -9.90 6.54
CA ALA A 144 -10.15 -10.26 5.94
C ALA A 144 -10.19 -11.71 5.45
N PRO A 145 -9.50 -12.03 4.34
CA PRO A 145 -9.31 -13.40 3.89
C PRO A 145 -8.45 -14.15 4.92
N ASP A 146 -8.57 -15.48 4.95
CA ASP A 146 -7.71 -16.31 5.78
C ASP A 146 -6.26 -16.22 5.27
N ILE A 147 -5.47 -15.37 5.93
CA ILE A 147 -4.08 -15.14 5.55
C ILE A 147 -3.22 -16.40 5.72
N ASP A 148 -3.54 -17.29 6.66
CA ASP A 148 -2.78 -18.52 6.85
C ASP A 148 -3.04 -19.49 5.70
N GLN A 149 -4.29 -19.60 5.24
CA GLN A 149 -4.63 -20.38 4.04
C GLN A 149 -3.93 -19.82 2.80
N MET A 150 -3.92 -18.50 2.61
CA MET A 150 -3.23 -17.88 1.47
C MET A 150 -1.73 -18.17 1.49
N PHE A 151 -1.08 -18.11 2.66
CA PHE A 151 0.34 -18.45 2.79
C PHE A 151 0.60 -19.94 2.56
N ALA A 152 -0.29 -20.84 3.00
CA ALA A 152 -0.16 -22.26 2.72
C ALA A 152 -0.22 -22.56 1.20
N GLN A 153 -1.11 -21.87 0.48
CA GLN A 153 -1.19 -21.95 -0.98
C GLN A 153 0.08 -21.40 -1.63
N ALA A 154 0.51 -20.19 -1.26
CA ALA A 154 1.70 -19.57 -1.83
C ALA A 154 2.98 -20.40 -1.55
N ALA A 155 3.09 -21.04 -0.39
CA ALA A 155 4.21 -21.93 -0.08
C ALA A 155 4.26 -23.15 -1.03
N ALA A 156 3.10 -23.65 -1.46
CA ALA A 156 2.99 -24.79 -2.36
C ALA A 156 3.14 -24.42 -3.85
N SER A 157 2.87 -23.17 -4.22
CA SER A 157 2.72 -22.77 -5.64
C SER A 157 3.41 -21.46 -6.02
N ASN A 158 4.52 -21.11 -5.38
CA ASN A 158 5.29 -19.90 -5.72
C ASN A 158 6.26 -20.14 -6.89
N ASP A 159 6.69 -19.03 -7.50
CA ASP A 159 7.60 -19.00 -8.64
C ASP A 159 9.08 -18.87 -8.22
N ASN A 160 9.43 -19.04 -6.94
CA ASN A 160 10.78 -18.76 -6.45
C ASN A 160 11.84 -19.59 -7.18
N ALA A 161 11.57 -20.88 -7.42
CA ALA A 161 12.55 -21.77 -8.07
C ALA A 161 12.83 -21.33 -9.50
N GLU A 162 11.80 -20.91 -10.24
CA GLU A 162 11.94 -20.40 -11.60
C GLU A 162 12.65 -19.04 -11.59
N LEU A 163 12.24 -18.12 -10.72
CA LEU A 163 12.85 -16.79 -10.61
C LEU A 163 14.32 -16.87 -10.15
N ALA A 164 14.67 -17.82 -9.28
CA ALA A 164 16.05 -18.06 -8.87
C ALA A 164 16.92 -18.65 -10.01
N ALA A 165 16.31 -19.29 -11.01
CA ALA A 165 17.03 -19.93 -12.12
C ALA A 165 17.22 -19.00 -13.32
N SER A 166 16.24 -18.15 -13.64
CA SER A 166 16.19 -17.45 -14.94
C SER A 166 15.79 -15.98 -14.87
N SER A 167 15.58 -15.40 -13.69
CA SER A 167 15.15 -14.00 -13.54
C SER A 167 16.29 -13.05 -13.17
N PRO A 168 16.19 -11.75 -13.53
CA PRO A 168 16.99 -10.68 -12.94
C PRO A 168 16.95 -10.64 -11.39
N LEU A 169 15.95 -11.29 -10.77
CA LEU A 169 15.84 -11.46 -9.33
C LEU A 169 16.83 -12.47 -8.73
N ALA A 170 17.38 -13.40 -9.50
CA ALA A 170 18.17 -14.52 -8.98
C ALA A 170 19.30 -14.11 -8.02
N PRO A 171 20.09 -13.05 -8.28
CA PRO A 171 21.16 -12.62 -7.36
C PRO A 171 20.65 -12.08 -6.02
N TYR A 172 19.37 -11.71 -5.94
CA TYR A 172 18.74 -11.02 -4.81
C TYR A 172 17.81 -11.93 -4.02
N LEU A 173 17.44 -13.08 -4.59
CA LEU A 173 16.60 -14.11 -3.96
C LEU A 173 17.48 -15.23 -3.38
N VAL A 174 18.09 -14.98 -2.22
CA VAL A 174 19.10 -15.89 -1.61
C VAL A 174 18.63 -16.38 -0.25
N GLY A 175 18.69 -17.69 -0.02
CA GLY A 175 18.32 -18.29 1.27
C GLY A 175 16.86 -18.04 1.66
N GLY A 176 15.96 -17.95 0.67
CA GLY A 176 14.55 -17.64 0.88
C GLY A 176 14.28 -16.18 1.27
N LYS A 177 15.24 -15.26 1.09
CA LYS A 177 15.08 -13.83 1.32
C LYS A 177 15.15 -13.08 0.01
N LEU A 178 14.35 -12.02 -0.15
CA LEU A 178 14.50 -11.05 -1.23
C LEU A 178 15.15 -9.79 -0.67
N VAL A 179 16.41 -9.55 -1.01
CA VAL A 179 17.17 -8.38 -0.58
C VAL A 179 17.69 -7.64 -1.80
N ILE A 180 17.11 -6.48 -2.07
CA ILE A 180 17.52 -5.62 -3.19
C ILE A 180 18.51 -4.59 -2.64
N PRO A 181 19.80 -4.66 -3.02
CA PRO A 181 20.84 -3.86 -2.43
C PRO A 181 20.76 -2.40 -2.88
N ARG A 182 21.47 -1.53 -2.15
CA ARG A 182 21.46 -0.09 -2.39
C ARG A 182 21.73 0.27 -3.85
N SER A 183 21.05 1.30 -4.34
CA SER A 183 21.25 1.86 -5.68
C SER A 183 21.15 0.83 -6.82
N THR A 184 20.37 -0.22 -6.60
CA THR A 184 20.15 -1.30 -7.58
C THR A 184 18.75 -1.21 -8.14
N LEU A 185 18.61 -1.38 -9.46
CA LEU A 185 17.35 -1.55 -10.14
C LEU A 185 17.12 -3.04 -10.41
N VAL A 186 15.98 -3.56 -9.95
CA VAL A 186 15.52 -4.92 -10.25
C VAL A 186 14.16 -4.83 -10.88
N GLU A 187 14.03 -5.36 -12.10
CA GLU A 187 12.78 -5.38 -12.85
C GLU A 187 12.27 -6.82 -13.02
N ILE A 188 10.98 -7.01 -12.80
CA ILE A 188 10.24 -8.21 -13.20
C ILE A 188 9.31 -7.82 -14.34
N ALA A 189 9.37 -8.53 -15.46
CA ALA A 189 8.57 -8.24 -16.65
C ALA A 189 7.35 -9.16 -16.83
N ARG A 190 6.94 -9.86 -15.77
CA ARG A 190 5.91 -10.92 -15.81
C ARG A 190 5.13 -10.99 -14.51
N SER A 191 3.96 -11.63 -14.55
CA SER A 191 3.25 -12.00 -13.34
C SER A 191 4.03 -13.04 -12.54
N ALA A 192 4.02 -12.94 -11.22
CA ALA A 192 4.69 -13.88 -10.35
C ALA A 192 4.12 -13.90 -8.92
N VAL A 193 4.26 -15.04 -8.26
CA VAL A 193 4.07 -15.25 -6.83
C VAL A 193 5.42 -15.49 -6.18
N LEU A 194 5.84 -14.55 -5.32
CA LEU A 194 7.04 -14.69 -4.50
C LEU A 194 6.67 -15.15 -3.10
N TYR A 195 7.40 -16.12 -2.56
CA TYR A 195 7.27 -16.57 -1.17
C TYR A 195 8.59 -16.42 -0.42
N VAL A 196 8.73 -15.41 0.42
CA VAL A 196 10.02 -15.07 1.05
C VAL A 196 9.91 -14.99 2.56
N SER A 197 10.98 -15.37 3.24
CA SER A 197 11.14 -15.18 4.68
C SER A 197 11.38 -13.71 5.07
N GLU A 198 11.90 -12.90 4.14
CA GLU A 198 12.20 -11.48 4.35
C GLU A 198 12.14 -10.72 3.02
N LEU A 199 11.58 -9.50 3.04
CA LEU A 199 11.64 -8.53 1.95
C LEU A 199 12.37 -7.28 2.43
N THR A 200 13.51 -6.97 1.83
CA THR A 200 14.27 -5.76 2.11
C THR A 200 14.63 -5.04 0.82
N VAL A 201 14.14 -3.81 0.65
CA VAL A 201 14.53 -2.91 -0.45
C VAL A 201 15.38 -1.81 0.15
N GLN A 202 16.69 -1.86 -0.09
CA GLN A 202 17.65 -0.99 0.57
C GLN A 202 17.66 0.43 -0.01
N ARG A 203 18.32 1.34 0.71
CA ARG A 203 18.40 2.76 0.37
C ARG A 203 18.70 3.02 -1.12
N GLY A 204 17.81 3.77 -1.76
CA GLY A 204 17.96 4.19 -3.16
C GLY A 204 17.83 3.05 -4.18
N ALA A 205 17.44 1.86 -3.75
CA ALA A 205 17.14 0.77 -4.66
C ALA A 205 15.73 0.91 -5.24
N VAL A 206 15.53 0.38 -6.44
CA VAL A 206 14.26 0.37 -7.15
C VAL A 206 13.88 -1.08 -7.43
N PHE A 207 12.72 -1.48 -6.94
CA PHE A 207 12.10 -2.76 -7.27
C PHE A 207 10.88 -2.50 -8.13
N ALA A 208 10.98 -2.82 -9.42
CA ALA A 208 9.98 -2.46 -10.39
C ALA A 208 9.28 -3.68 -10.99
N LEU A 209 7.96 -3.58 -11.12
CA LEU A 209 7.15 -4.43 -11.98
C LEU A 209 6.95 -3.72 -13.32
N ASN A 210 7.36 -4.39 -14.39
CA ASN A 210 7.29 -3.95 -15.78
C ASN A 210 6.48 -4.99 -16.59
N GLY A 211 5.98 -4.63 -17.78
CA GLY A 211 5.14 -5.49 -18.62
C GLY A 211 3.62 -5.32 -18.45
N SER A 212 2.90 -5.15 -19.55
CA SER A 212 1.44 -4.89 -19.55
C SER A 212 0.63 -5.96 -18.82
N ASN A 213 -0.34 -5.55 -18.01
CA ASN A 213 -1.25 -6.44 -17.28
C ASN A 213 -0.54 -7.46 -16.37
N THR A 214 0.63 -7.11 -15.84
CA THR A 214 1.39 -8.00 -14.94
C THR A 214 0.99 -7.80 -13.49
N ARG A 215 1.07 -8.89 -12.72
CA ARG A 215 0.77 -8.87 -11.29
C ARG A 215 1.87 -9.56 -10.48
N LEU A 216 2.31 -8.91 -9.42
CA LEU A 216 3.27 -9.46 -8.49
C LEU A 216 2.63 -9.61 -7.11
N ASP A 217 2.47 -10.84 -6.65
CA ASP A 217 2.05 -11.14 -5.28
C ASP A 217 3.27 -11.57 -4.47
N ILE A 218 3.56 -10.87 -3.38
CA ILE A 218 4.73 -11.13 -2.52
C ILE A 218 4.24 -11.55 -1.14
N PHE A 219 4.43 -12.82 -0.80
CA PHE A 219 4.13 -13.39 0.50
C PHE A 219 5.39 -13.36 1.37
N VAL A 220 5.35 -12.58 2.45
CA VAL A 220 6.50 -12.38 3.34
C VAL A 220 6.19 -12.98 4.72
N GLU A 221 6.93 -14.00 5.14
CA GLU A 221 6.73 -14.64 6.45
C GLU A 221 7.29 -13.83 7.61
N GLY A 222 8.34 -13.05 7.37
CA GLY A 222 9.07 -12.31 8.38
C GLY A 222 8.97 -10.81 8.16
N ARG A 223 10.14 -10.16 8.13
CA ARG A 223 10.23 -8.70 8.10
C ARG A 223 10.05 -8.15 6.69
N VAL A 224 9.34 -7.02 6.59
CA VAL A 224 9.30 -6.17 5.41
C VAL A 224 9.95 -4.82 5.74
N THR A 225 11.01 -4.47 5.02
CA THR A 225 11.74 -3.20 5.20
C THR A 225 11.90 -2.49 3.86
N ILE A 226 11.32 -1.30 3.74
CA ILE A 226 11.57 -0.40 2.61
C ILE A 226 12.39 0.78 3.15
N GLU A 227 13.68 0.84 2.82
CA GLU A 227 14.59 1.83 3.38
C GLU A 227 14.42 3.23 2.76
N ARG A 228 15.13 4.21 3.33
CA ARG A 228 15.05 5.62 2.92
C ARG A 228 15.31 5.76 1.42
N GLY A 229 14.40 6.43 0.71
CA GLY A 229 14.53 6.67 -0.74
C GLY A 229 14.54 5.40 -1.58
N ALA A 230 14.19 4.24 -1.01
CA ALA A 230 13.91 3.05 -1.78
C ALA A 230 12.55 3.18 -2.46
N GLU A 231 12.42 2.53 -3.62
CA GLU A 231 11.23 2.60 -4.45
C GLU A 231 10.74 1.19 -4.77
N VAL A 232 9.45 0.95 -4.57
CA VAL A 232 8.74 -0.22 -5.09
C VAL A 232 7.77 0.33 -6.11
N GLU A 233 8.02 0.09 -7.39
CA GLU A 233 7.32 0.74 -8.48
C GLU A 233 6.52 -0.24 -9.33
N ALA A 234 5.35 0.21 -9.76
CA ALA A 234 4.54 -0.43 -10.76
C ALA A 234 4.49 0.54 -11.95
N HIS A 235 5.01 0.13 -13.11
CA HIS A 235 5.03 0.97 -14.31
C HIS A 235 3.59 1.25 -14.83
N PRO A 236 3.41 2.19 -15.77
CA PRO A 236 2.11 2.47 -16.39
C PRO A 236 1.57 1.29 -17.22
N GLY A 237 0.31 0.85 -16.99
CA GLY A 237 -0.33 -0.18 -17.84
C GLY A 237 -1.00 -1.36 -17.12
N VAL A 238 -1.65 -1.12 -15.98
CA VAL A 238 -2.40 -2.12 -15.17
C VAL A 238 -1.49 -3.12 -14.45
N HIS A 239 -0.57 -2.61 -13.62
CA HIS A 239 0.33 -3.45 -12.82
C HIS A 239 -0.09 -3.41 -11.36
N GLN A 240 -0.13 -4.58 -10.70
CA GLN A 240 -0.47 -4.67 -9.28
C GLN A 240 0.66 -5.35 -8.51
N ILE A 241 1.25 -4.63 -7.56
CA ILE A 241 2.10 -5.24 -6.54
C ILE A 241 1.25 -5.41 -5.28
N TRP A 242 1.16 -6.65 -4.79
CA TRP A 242 0.57 -6.98 -3.50
C TRP A 242 1.64 -7.50 -2.57
N ILE A 243 1.67 -6.99 -1.35
CA ILE A 243 2.56 -7.45 -0.28
C ILE A 243 1.68 -8.02 0.83
N TYR A 244 1.73 -9.34 1.02
CA TYR A 244 1.07 -10.04 2.10
C TYR A 244 2.08 -10.33 3.21
N ASN A 245 1.72 -10.04 4.45
CA ASN A 245 2.56 -10.34 5.60
C ASN A 245 1.72 -10.96 6.72
N ARG A 246 2.01 -12.22 7.05
CA ARG A 246 1.33 -12.93 8.16
C ARG A 246 2.04 -12.80 9.49
N ALA A 247 3.24 -12.22 9.49
CA ALA A 247 4.03 -12.00 10.70
C ALA A 247 3.42 -10.89 11.56
N SER A 248 3.79 -10.84 12.84
CA SER A 248 3.51 -9.71 13.72
C SER A 248 4.65 -8.69 13.78
N TRP A 249 5.71 -8.91 13.00
CA TRP A 249 6.85 -8.00 12.93
C TRP A 249 6.44 -6.67 12.29
N PRO A 250 6.81 -5.53 12.87
CA PRO A 250 6.48 -4.23 12.28
C PRO A 250 7.02 -4.09 10.85
N ILE A 251 6.18 -3.60 9.96
CA ILE A 251 6.55 -3.18 8.60
C ILE A 251 6.88 -1.70 8.65
N ARG A 252 8.03 -1.32 8.09
CA ARG A 252 8.47 0.07 8.06
C ARG A 252 8.75 0.53 6.64
N LEU A 253 8.10 1.63 6.26
CA LEU A 253 8.36 2.39 5.06
C LEU A 253 9.14 3.64 5.48
N ALA A 254 10.43 3.64 5.26
CA ALA A 254 11.31 4.67 5.78
C ALA A 254 11.15 6.01 5.05
N SER A 255 11.73 7.07 5.64
CA SER A 255 11.51 8.44 5.18
C SER A 255 11.80 8.59 3.68
N SER A 256 10.92 9.27 2.96
CA SER A 256 11.06 9.53 1.51
C SER A 256 11.11 8.27 0.63
N SER A 257 10.74 7.09 1.12
CA SER A 257 10.49 5.93 0.25
C SER A 257 9.20 6.14 -0.56
N THR A 258 9.12 5.49 -1.71
CA THR A 258 7.89 5.40 -2.52
C THR A 258 7.51 3.93 -2.65
N THR A 259 6.25 3.59 -2.42
CA THR A 259 5.78 2.21 -2.57
C THR A 259 4.44 2.19 -3.28
N CYS A 260 4.43 1.58 -4.45
CA CYS A 260 3.29 1.46 -5.33
C CYS A 260 2.80 0.03 -5.23
N ALA A 261 2.17 -0.26 -4.10
CA ALA A 261 1.73 -1.59 -3.73
C ALA A 261 0.54 -1.52 -2.80
N ARG A 262 -0.22 -2.60 -2.79
CA ARG A 262 -1.21 -2.88 -1.75
C ARG A 262 -0.55 -3.72 -0.68
N ILE A 263 -0.75 -3.35 0.58
CA ILE A 263 -0.15 -4.04 1.73
C ILE A 263 -1.27 -4.66 2.54
N HIS A 264 -1.23 -5.98 2.74
CA HIS A 264 -2.14 -6.72 3.60
C HIS A 264 -1.35 -7.43 4.70
N ALA A 265 -1.38 -6.85 5.89
CA ALA A 265 -0.58 -7.24 7.04
C ALA A 265 -1.41 -7.26 8.34
N PRO A 266 -2.49 -8.06 8.41
CA PRO A 266 -3.52 -7.98 9.46
C PRO A 266 -3.00 -8.22 10.89
N ARG A 267 -1.78 -8.78 11.03
CA ARG A 267 -1.12 -9.07 12.32
C ARG A 267 0.03 -8.13 12.65
N ALA A 268 0.47 -7.28 11.71
CA ALA A 268 1.61 -6.40 11.89
C ALA A 268 1.20 -4.92 11.95
N ALA A 269 1.95 -4.14 12.72
CA ALA A 269 1.90 -2.69 12.65
C ALA A 269 2.63 -2.21 11.38
N VAL A 270 2.03 -1.28 10.63
CA VAL A 270 2.65 -0.63 9.47
C VAL A 270 2.94 0.82 9.80
N THR A 271 4.22 1.19 9.77
CA THR A 271 4.69 2.56 10.04
C THR A 271 5.28 3.20 8.79
N PHE A 272 4.81 4.39 8.49
CA PHE A 272 5.30 5.26 7.43
C PHE A 272 6.11 6.35 8.11
N ASP A 273 7.42 6.36 7.92
CA ASP A 273 8.25 7.43 8.43
C ASP A 273 7.91 8.77 7.73
N ALA A 274 8.52 9.85 8.23
CA ALA A 274 8.29 11.18 7.70
C ALA A 274 8.54 11.27 6.18
N GLY A 275 7.54 11.74 5.44
CA GLY A 275 7.60 11.91 3.99
C GLY A 275 7.57 10.63 3.16
N ALA A 276 7.36 9.46 3.77
CA ALA A 276 7.13 8.22 3.02
C ALA A 276 5.83 8.33 2.20
N ARG A 277 5.80 7.71 1.03
CA ARG A 277 4.68 7.78 0.07
C ARG A 277 4.22 6.39 -0.31
N VAL A 278 2.91 6.18 -0.26
CA VAL A 278 2.29 4.97 -0.80
C VAL A 278 1.24 5.30 -1.82
N LEU A 279 1.25 4.55 -2.91
CA LEU A 279 0.22 4.55 -3.93
C LEU A 279 -0.41 3.16 -3.90
N GLY A 280 -1.61 3.07 -3.34
CA GLY A 280 -2.28 1.81 -3.07
C GLY A 280 -3.13 1.86 -1.81
N ALA A 281 -3.43 0.68 -1.27
CA ALA A 281 -4.21 0.50 -0.05
C ALA A 281 -3.43 -0.29 1.00
N VAL A 282 -3.70 -0.04 2.27
CA VAL A 282 -3.01 -0.69 3.39
C VAL A 282 -4.03 -1.23 4.38
N GLN A 283 -4.02 -2.54 4.58
CA GLN A 283 -4.74 -3.21 5.66
C GLN A 283 -3.72 -3.77 6.65
N ALA A 284 -3.84 -3.44 7.93
CA ALA A 284 -2.86 -3.82 8.94
C ALA A 284 -3.47 -4.04 10.33
N ALA A 285 -2.66 -4.50 11.29
CA ALA A 285 -3.08 -4.50 12.69
C ALA A 285 -3.24 -3.06 13.21
N SER A 286 -2.21 -2.24 13.00
CA SER A 286 -2.25 -0.80 13.25
C SER A 286 -1.49 -0.05 12.17
N ILE A 287 -1.85 1.21 11.94
CA ILE A 287 -1.25 2.05 10.90
C ILE A 287 -0.82 3.37 11.51
N THR A 288 0.45 3.75 11.31
CA THR A 288 0.98 5.04 11.76
C THR A 288 1.63 5.78 10.60
N LEU A 289 1.04 6.91 10.21
CA LEU A 289 1.61 7.83 9.23
C LEU A 289 2.44 8.89 9.96
N GLY A 290 3.72 8.98 9.63
CA GLY A 290 4.62 10.01 10.13
C GLY A 290 4.33 11.39 9.53
N SER A 291 5.10 12.39 9.97
CA SER A 291 4.95 13.76 9.48
C SER A 291 5.12 13.84 7.97
N LYS A 292 4.17 14.47 7.26
CA LYS A 292 4.16 14.60 5.80
C LYS A 292 4.14 13.27 5.02
N ALA A 293 3.83 12.15 5.68
CA ALA A 293 3.59 10.89 4.96
C ALA A 293 2.34 11.03 4.09
N ARG A 294 2.33 10.36 2.92
CA ARG A 294 1.24 10.47 1.95
C ARG A 294 0.75 9.11 1.51
N VAL A 295 -0.56 8.95 1.47
CA VAL A 295 -1.22 7.78 0.89
C VAL A 295 -2.14 8.25 -0.22
N ARG A 296 -1.89 7.75 -1.42
CA ARG A 296 -2.73 7.98 -2.60
C ARG A 296 -3.46 6.70 -2.93
N PHE A 297 -4.77 6.76 -2.93
CA PHE A 297 -5.63 5.63 -3.27
C PHE A 297 -6.28 5.86 -4.64
N ASP A 298 -6.24 4.86 -5.52
CA ASP A 298 -6.97 4.93 -6.78
C ASP A 298 -8.38 4.38 -6.60
N GLY A 299 -9.36 5.28 -6.51
CA GLY A 299 -10.76 4.94 -6.28
C GLY A 299 -11.45 4.26 -7.46
N ALA A 300 -10.83 4.21 -8.64
CA ALA A 300 -11.34 3.46 -9.79
C ALA A 300 -11.14 1.94 -9.64
N GLU A 301 -10.25 1.51 -8.74
CA GLU A 301 -9.90 0.10 -8.55
C GLU A 301 -10.96 -0.68 -7.73
N VAL A 302 -11.86 0.02 -7.04
CA VAL A 302 -12.85 -0.49 -6.07
C VAL A 302 -14.01 -1.29 -6.69
N ALA A 303 -14.09 -1.43 -8.02
CA ALA A 303 -15.25 -2.01 -8.71
C ALA A 303 -15.42 -3.54 -8.58
N SER A 304 -14.73 -4.22 -7.66
CA SER A 304 -14.91 -5.66 -7.44
C SER A 304 -15.85 -5.91 -6.25
N PRO A 305 -16.95 -6.67 -6.42
CA PRO A 305 -17.87 -6.96 -5.31
C PRO A 305 -17.12 -7.68 -4.19
N ALA A 306 -17.39 -7.29 -2.95
CA ALA A 306 -16.76 -7.92 -1.80
C ALA A 306 -17.15 -9.42 -1.71
N PRO A 307 -16.24 -10.41 -1.83
CA PRO A 307 -16.48 -11.77 -1.37
C PRO A 307 -17.01 -11.79 0.05
N SER A 308 -17.89 -12.76 0.27
CA SER A 308 -18.46 -13.12 1.57
C SER A 308 -17.35 -13.22 2.61
N CYS A 309 -17.35 -12.29 3.56
CA CYS A 309 -16.43 -12.33 4.68
C CYS A 309 -16.69 -13.59 5.51
N VAL A 310 -15.63 -14.31 5.86
CA VAL A 310 -15.67 -15.15 7.06
C VAL A 310 -15.35 -14.22 8.21
N ALA A 311 -16.24 -14.13 9.21
CA ALA A 311 -15.93 -13.36 10.41
C ALA A 311 -14.61 -13.87 11.00
N ALA A 312 -13.67 -12.96 11.26
CA ALA A 312 -12.48 -13.31 12.03
C ALA A 312 -12.94 -13.90 13.39
N PRO A 313 -12.42 -15.07 13.81
CA PRO A 313 -12.80 -15.69 15.08
C PRO A 313 -12.40 -14.83 16.29
#